data_AF-A0AAI9X432-F1
#
_entry.id   AF-A0AAI9X432-F1
#
_cell.length_a   1.000
_cell.length_b   1.000
_cell.length_c   1.000
_cell.angle_alpha   90.00
_cell.angle_beta   90.00
_cell.angle_gamma   90.00
#
_symmetry.space_group_name_H-M   'P 1'
#
loop_
_entity.id
_entity.type
_entity.pdbx_description
1 polymer ?
#
loop_
_entity_poly.entity_id
_entity_poly.type
_entity_poly.pdbx_seq_one_letter_code
_entity_poly.pdbx_strand_id
1 'polypeptide(L)'
;MTIPRMAASCPYLLDSIHAFSALHLASVETDNRASWLNHAVQYQSQACAGLSKVLPEISPPDYEPAFVSSIIIMLFAMGSRVLSLETRPLDPLSVVLEARTLMSGPAMLLSRIVEAGVDSQLDGWLCAPGGQEILEAGKHDHGSNPVESTHVLFTLHKYVPVTYGVTV
;
A
#
# COMPACT_ATOMS: atom_id res chain seq x y z
N MET A 1 -12.34 -12.46 2.77
CA MET A 1 -11.85 -12.36 4.17
C MET A 1 -11.61 -10.88 4.37
N THR A 2 -12.18 -10.24 5.38
CA THR A 2 -11.95 -8.80 5.59
C THR A 2 -10.63 -8.60 6.34
N ILE A 3 -9.82 -7.62 5.93
CA ILE A 3 -8.51 -7.29 6.52
C ILE A 3 -8.54 -7.19 8.06
N PRO A 4 -9.57 -6.62 8.71
CA PRO A 4 -9.65 -6.58 10.17
C PRO A 4 -9.65 -7.96 10.83
N ARG A 5 -10.27 -8.96 10.20
CA ARG A 5 -10.27 -10.34 10.71
C ARG A 5 -8.89 -10.99 10.56
N MET A 6 -8.17 -10.72 9.48
CA MET A 6 -6.79 -11.19 9.31
C MET A 6 -5.87 -10.53 10.35
N ALA A 7 -6.02 -9.23 10.57
CA ALA A 7 -5.23 -8.49 11.54
C ALA A 7 -5.43 -9.01 12.98
N ALA A 8 -6.64 -9.46 13.33
CA ALA A 8 -6.91 -10.07 14.63
C ALA A 8 -6.09 -11.36 14.88
N SER A 9 -5.70 -12.07 13.81
CA SER A 9 -4.91 -13.31 13.89
C SER A 9 -3.42 -13.11 13.57
N CYS A 10 -3.03 -11.99 12.97
CA CYS A 10 -1.68 -11.71 12.50
C CYS A 10 -1.13 -10.43 13.15
N PRO A 11 -0.35 -10.53 14.24
CA PRO A 11 0.12 -9.35 14.99
C PRO A 11 0.89 -8.34 14.13
N TYR A 12 1.77 -8.82 13.23
CA TYR A 12 2.54 -7.94 12.35
C TYR A 12 1.67 -7.13 11.38
N LEU A 13 0.53 -7.69 10.94
CA LEU A 13 -0.43 -6.99 10.09
C LEU A 13 -1.17 -5.92 10.91
N LEU A 14 -1.59 -6.27 12.13
CA LEU A 14 -2.21 -5.31 13.05
C LEU A 14 -1.27 -4.14 13.37
N ASP A 15 0.00 -4.44 13.65
CA ASP A 15 1.02 -3.42 13.91
C ASP A 15 1.23 -2.53 12.67
N SER A 16 1.24 -3.09 11.46
CA SER A 16 1.36 -2.29 10.24
C SER A 16 0.16 -1.34 10.04
N ILE A 17 -1.06 -1.80 10.36
CA ILE A 17 -2.26 -0.96 10.31
C ILE A 17 -2.14 0.19 11.32
N HIS A 18 -1.78 -0.09 12.57
CA HIS A 18 -1.60 0.95 13.59
C HIS A 18 -0.49 1.95 13.22
N ALA A 19 0.62 1.47 12.65
CA ALA A 19 1.71 2.31 12.18
C ALA A 19 1.21 3.32 11.14
N PHE A 20 0.48 2.84 10.13
CA PHE A 20 -0.04 3.69 9.07
C PHE A 20 -1.16 4.62 9.57
N SER A 21 -2.04 4.15 10.45
CA SER A 21 -3.07 4.99 11.08
C SER A 21 -2.46 6.11 11.92
N ALA A 22 -1.44 5.82 12.72
CA ALA A 22 -0.73 6.83 13.50
C ALA A 22 0.02 7.82 12.59
N LEU A 23 0.60 7.34 11.48
CA LEU A 23 1.23 8.21 10.48
C LEU A 23 0.21 9.15 9.82
N HIS A 24 -0.98 8.63 9.49
CA HIS A 24 -2.07 9.45 8.96
C HIS A 24 -2.56 10.47 9.99
N LEU A 25 -2.74 10.08 11.26
CA LEU A 25 -3.06 11.02 12.35
C LEU A 25 -2.00 12.11 12.48
N ALA A 26 -0.71 11.78 12.33
CA ALA A 26 0.37 12.78 12.33
C ALA A 26 0.27 13.79 11.17
N SER A 27 -0.38 13.43 10.05
CA SER A 27 -0.61 14.33 8.92
C SER A 27 -1.80 15.28 9.13
N VAL A 28 -2.77 14.89 9.96
CA VAL A 28 -4.01 15.65 10.20
C VAL A 28 -3.93 16.45 11.50
N GLU A 29 -3.39 15.89 12.57
CA GLU A 29 -3.28 16.49 13.90
C GLU A 29 -1.88 17.07 14.14
N THR A 30 -1.66 18.31 13.69
CA THR A 30 -0.35 18.96 13.79
C THR A 30 0.10 19.23 15.23
N ASP A 31 -0.85 19.45 16.15
CA ASP A 31 -0.56 19.78 17.56
C ASP A 31 0.13 18.62 18.30
N ASN A 32 -0.28 17.39 18.00
CA ASN A 32 0.27 16.16 18.59
C ASN A 32 1.17 15.37 17.63
N ARG A 33 1.57 15.99 16.51
CA ARG A 33 2.32 15.33 15.41
C ARG A 33 3.51 14.53 15.90
N ALA A 34 4.32 15.08 16.81
CA ALA A 34 5.50 14.39 17.33
C ALA A 34 5.17 13.10 18.10
N SER A 35 4.07 13.10 18.87
CA SER A 35 3.59 11.92 19.58
C SER A 35 3.08 10.86 18.60
N TRP A 36 2.29 11.27 17.61
CA TRP A 36 1.79 10.37 16.56
C TRP A 36 2.92 9.76 15.74
N LEU A 37 3.93 10.54 15.35
CA LEU A 37 5.12 10.03 14.67
C LEU A 37 5.89 9.01 15.51
N ASN A 38 6.02 9.23 16.82
CA ASN A 38 6.65 8.27 17.72
C ASN A 38 5.88 6.94 17.77
N HIS A 39 4.55 6.99 17.91
CA HIS A 39 3.71 5.79 17.85
C HIS A 39 3.80 5.09 16.50
N ALA A 40 3.77 5.86 15.40
CA ALA A 40 3.87 5.36 14.05
C ALA A 40 5.17 4.55 13.84
N VAL A 41 6.32 5.10 14.30
CA VAL A 41 7.63 4.43 14.22
C VAL A 41 7.71 3.18 15.12
N GLN A 42 7.11 3.23 16.31
CA GLN A 42 7.08 2.08 17.23
C GLN A 42 6.32 0.90 16.61
N TYR A 43 5.09 1.13 16.14
CA TYR A 43 4.30 0.10 15.49
C TYR A 43 4.94 -0.38 14.19
N GLN A 44 5.56 0.51 13.40
CA GLN A 44 6.29 0.10 12.19
C GLN A 44 7.44 -0.85 12.52
N SER A 45 8.18 -0.57 13.59
CA SER A 45 9.29 -1.42 14.05
C SER A 45 8.79 -2.79 14.49
N GLN A 46 7.65 -2.84 15.19
CA GLN A 46 6.99 -4.08 15.60
C GLN A 46 6.49 -4.88 14.40
N ALA A 47 5.85 -4.21 13.43
CA ALA A 47 5.39 -4.82 12.18
C ALA A 47 6.54 -5.45 11.40
N CYS A 48 7.64 -4.71 11.19
CA CYS A 48 8.83 -5.23 10.52
C CYS A 48 9.43 -6.42 11.28
N ALA A 49 9.60 -6.32 12.60
CA ALA A 49 10.15 -7.40 13.41
C ALA A 49 9.26 -8.66 13.42
N GLY A 50 7.93 -8.48 13.42
CA GLY A 50 6.96 -9.56 13.34
C GLY A 50 6.99 -10.23 11.97
N LEU A 51 6.95 -9.45 10.89
CA LEU A 51 7.00 -9.97 9.52
C LEU A 51 8.32 -10.71 9.25
N SER A 52 9.46 -10.17 9.70
CA SER A 52 10.77 -10.83 9.56
C SER A 52 10.86 -12.19 10.23
N LYS A 53 10.05 -12.47 11.26
CA LYS A 53 10.00 -13.79 11.91
C LYS A 53 9.21 -14.83 11.10
N VAL A 54 8.24 -14.38 10.31
CA VAL A 54 7.35 -15.26 9.52
C VAL A 54 7.94 -15.56 8.15
N LEU A 55 8.69 -14.61 7.56
CA LEU A 55 9.27 -14.74 6.22
C LEU A 55 10.14 -16.00 5.98
N PRO A 56 10.99 -16.48 6.92
CA PRO A 56 11.86 -17.63 6.67
C PRO A 56 11.12 -18.95 6.45
N GLU A 57 9.95 -19.11 7.08
CA GLU A 57 9.12 -20.33 7.05
C GLU A 57 7.73 -20.05 6.50
N ILE A 58 7.63 -19.06 5.60
CA ILE A 58 6.33 -18.59 5.12
C ILE A 58 5.58 -19.69 4.36
N SER A 59 4.33 -19.91 4.74
CA SER A 59 3.46 -20.94 4.18
C SER A 59 2.25 -20.32 3.46
N PRO A 60 1.53 -21.05 2.58
CA PRO A 60 0.36 -20.52 1.86
C PRO A 60 -0.67 -19.71 2.68
N PRO A 61 -1.05 -20.10 3.93
CA PRO A 61 -1.96 -19.28 4.74
C PRO A 61 -1.38 -17.93 5.17
N ASP A 62 -0.05 -17.78 5.16
CA ASP A 62 0.65 -16.55 5.57
C ASP A 62 0.84 -15.57 4.41
N TYR A 63 0.59 -15.99 3.17
CA TYR A 63 0.87 -15.16 1.98
C TYR A 63 0.01 -13.91 1.94
N GLU A 64 -1.31 -14.02 2.15
CA GLU A 64 -2.21 -12.85 2.11
C GLU A 64 -1.90 -11.84 3.22
N PRO A 65 -1.79 -12.22 4.51
CA PRO A 65 -1.50 -11.25 5.56
C PRO A 65 -0.10 -10.64 5.43
N ALA A 66 0.90 -11.42 4.99
CA ALA A 66 2.25 -10.91 4.70
C ALA A 66 2.24 -9.92 3.53
N PHE A 67 1.47 -10.21 2.47
CA PHE A 67 1.35 -9.34 1.31
C PHE A 67 0.73 -7.98 1.71
N VAL A 68 -0.41 -8.02 2.41
CA VAL A 68 -1.09 -6.80 2.87
C VAL A 68 -0.19 -6.01 3.82
N SER A 69 0.47 -6.66 4.78
CA SER A 69 1.40 -6.00 5.70
C SER A 69 2.56 -5.34 4.96
N SER A 70 3.12 -6.02 3.94
CA SER A 70 4.21 -5.48 3.11
C SER A 70 3.78 -4.24 2.32
N ILE A 71 2.55 -4.21 1.80
CA ILE A 71 1.99 -3.01 1.14
C ILE A 71 1.87 -1.86 2.13
N ILE A 72 1.34 -2.11 3.33
CA ILE A 72 1.17 -1.07 4.34
C ILE A 72 2.53 -0.52 4.81
N ILE A 73 3.53 -1.39 5.01
CA ILE A 73 4.91 -1.00 5.34
C ILE A 73 5.52 -0.12 4.24
N MET A 74 5.29 -0.47 2.97
CA MET A 74 5.74 0.34 1.83
C MET A 74 5.05 1.72 1.82
N LEU A 75 3.72 1.77 2.04
CA LEU A 75 2.98 3.04 2.13
C LEU A 75 3.45 3.91 3.30
N PHE A 76 3.73 3.29 4.46
CA PHE A 76 4.30 3.97 5.62
C PHE A 76 5.63 4.61 5.27
N ALA A 77 6.55 3.85 4.66
CA ALA A 77 7.86 4.34 4.29
C ALA A 77 7.75 5.56 3.36
N MET A 78 6.90 5.50 2.34
CA MET A 78 6.66 6.63 1.44
C MET A 78 6.01 7.83 2.14
N GLY A 79 4.96 7.61 2.95
CA GLY A 79 4.26 8.68 3.66
C GLY A 79 5.13 9.40 4.70
N SER A 80 6.01 8.66 5.39
CA SER A 80 6.94 9.22 6.38
C SER A 80 7.93 10.21 5.78
N ARG A 81 8.29 10.05 4.50
CA ARG A 81 9.15 10.98 3.77
C ARG A 81 8.45 12.31 3.52
N VAL A 82 7.18 12.27 3.11
CA VAL A 82 6.38 13.47 2.86
C VAL A 82 6.26 14.31 4.14
N LEU A 83 6.04 13.66 5.29
CA LEU A 83 5.96 14.34 6.58
C LEU A 83 7.32 14.82 7.10
N SER A 84 8.43 14.20 6.66
CA SER A 84 9.80 14.64 6.98
C SER A 84 10.32 15.74 6.06
N LEU A 85 9.67 15.96 4.92
CA LEU A 85 10.11 16.85 3.83
C LEU A 85 10.21 18.32 4.25
N GLU A 86 9.55 18.69 5.35
CA GLU A 86 9.63 20.02 5.97
C GLU A 86 11.05 20.37 6.45
N THR A 87 11.96 19.39 6.53
CA THR A 87 13.30 19.58 7.10
C THR A 87 14.47 19.44 6.11
N ARG A 88 14.27 18.84 4.92
CA ARG A 88 15.38 18.61 3.97
C ARG A 88 14.90 18.36 2.53
N PRO A 89 15.57 18.92 1.50
CA PRO A 89 15.31 18.55 0.11
C PRO A 89 15.71 17.09 -0.15
N LEU A 90 14.80 16.30 -0.73
CA LEU A 90 15.08 14.93 -1.16
C LEU A 90 15.66 14.89 -2.57
N ASP A 91 16.59 13.97 -2.79
CA ASP A 91 17.01 13.61 -4.15
C ASP A 91 15.92 12.77 -4.82
N PRO A 92 15.32 13.22 -5.93
CA PRO A 92 14.22 12.51 -6.58
C PRO A 92 14.61 11.12 -7.05
N LEU A 93 15.89 10.90 -7.43
CA LEU A 93 16.34 9.57 -7.84
C LEU A 93 16.41 8.60 -6.66
N SER A 94 16.88 9.07 -5.49
CA SER A 94 16.86 8.27 -4.27
C SER A 94 15.45 7.80 -3.88
N VAL A 95 14.44 8.67 -4.03
CA VAL A 95 13.04 8.34 -3.73
C VAL A 95 12.51 7.25 -4.67
N VAL A 96 12.78 7.38 -5.97
CA VAL A 96 12.34 6.40 -6.97
C VAL A 96 13.02 5.04 -6.76
N LEU A 97 14.32 5.04 -6.47
CA LEU A 97 15.08 3.80 -6.22
C LEU A 97 14.63 3.11 -4.93
N GLU A 98 14.35 3.89 -3.87
CA GLU A 98 13.83 3.37 -2.61
C GLU A 98 12.42 2.78 -2.81
N ALA A 99 11.52 3.51 -3.48
CA ALA A 99 10.18 3.01 -3.79
C ALA A 99 10.24 1.69 -4.60
N ARG A 100 11.10 1.63 -5.62
CA ARG A 100 11.34 0.40 -6.40
C ARG A 100 11.83 -0.75 -5.51
N THR A 101 12.72 -0.46 -4.57
CA THR A 101 13.27 -1.46 -3.64
C THR A 101 12.17 -1.99 -2.71
N LEU A 102 11.33 -1.10 -2.18
CA LEU A 102 10.21 -1.45 -1.30
C LEU A 102 9.14 -2.29 -2.02
N MET A 103 8.92 -2.06 -3.32
CA MET A 103 8.00 -2.86 -4.15
C MET A 103 8.42 -4.33 -4.28
N SER A 104 9.70 -4.66 -4.08
CA SER A 104 10.20 -6.04 -4.23
C SER A 104 9.54 -7.02 -3.26
N GLY A 105 9.23 -6.60 -2.03
CA GLY A 105 8.61 -7.45 -1.01
C GLY A 105 7.18 -7.86 -1.37
N PRO A 106 6.26 -6.90 -1.57
CA PRO A 106 4.91 -7.19 -2.02
C PRO A 106 4.87 -7.95 -3.36
N ALA A 107 5.74 -7.62 -4.31
CA ALA A 107 5.80 -8.32 -5.60
C ALA A 107 6.17 -9.80 -5.44
N MET A 108 7.17 -10.10 -4.60
CA MET A 108 7.54 -11.49 -4.29
C MET A 108 6.36 -12.27 -3.68
N LEU A 109 5.66 -11.67 -2.72
CA LEU A 109 4.52 -12.32 -2.05
C LEU A 109 3.33 -12.50 -2.99
N LEU A 110 3.06 -11.52 -3.87
CA LEU A 110 2.04 -11.66 -4.91
C LEU A 110 2.36 -12.83 -5.86
N SER A 111 3.61 -12.98 -6.30
CA SER A 111 4.01 -14.13 -7.10
C SER A 111 3.75 -15.46 -6.39
N ARG A 112 4.00 -15.54 -5.07
CA ARG A 112 3.70 -16.76 -4.28
C ARG A 112 2.20 -17.05 -4.19
N ILE A 113 1.36 -16.03 -4.06
CA ILE A 113 -0.10 -16.17 -4.06
C ILE A 113 -0.57 -16.76 -5.39
N VAL A 114 -0.08 -16.18 -6.50
CA VAL A 114 -0.43 -16.62 -7.86
C VAL A 114 0.08 -18.04 -8.15
N GLU A 115 1.32 -18.35 -7.79
CA GLU A 115 1.92 -19.69 -7.98
C GLU A 115 1.21 -20.78 -7.19
N ALA A 116 0.74 -20.46 -5.99
CA ALA A 116 0.09 -21.44 -5.11
C ALA A 116 -1.33 -21.80 -5.54
N GLY A 117 -1.90 -21.11 -6.54
CA GLY A 117 -3.27 -21.33 -6.99
C GLY A 117 -4.30 -21.19 -5.86
N VAL A 118 -3.94 -20.45 -4.80
CA VAL A 118 -4.84 -20.15 -3.70
C VAL A 118 -5.91 -19.23 -4.27
N ASP A 119 -7.19 -19.60 -4.09
CA ASP A 119 -8.32 -18.71 -4.32
C ASP A 119 -8.16 -17.49 -3.40
N SER A 120 -7.35 -16.53 -3.83
CA SER A 120 -6.98 -15.39 -3.01
C SER A 120 -8.22 -14.53 -2.86
N GLN A 121 -8.61 -14.25 -1.62
CA GLN A 121 -9.79 -13.45 -1.34
C GLN A 121 -9.55 -11.95 -1.58
N LEU A 122 -8.40 -11.62 -2.17
CA LEU A 122 -7.99 -10.31 -2.67
C LEU A 122 -8.62 -9.95 -4.02
N ASP A 123 -9.32 -10.85 -4.72
CA ASP A 123 -10.02 -10.52 -5.98
C ASP A 123 -10.98 -9.33 -5.82
N GLY A 124 -11.65 -9.23 -4.66
CA GLY A 124 -12.51 -8.09 -4.33
C GLY A 124 -11.78 -6.78 -3.98
N TRP A 125 -10.45 -6.82 -3.86
CA TRP A 125 -9.58 -5.67 -3.57
C TRP A 125 -8.79 -5.22 -4.82
N LEU A 126 -8.45 -6.14 -5.72
CA LEU A 126 -7.73 -5.84 -6.96
C LEU A 126 -8.66 -5.31 -8.06
N CYS A 127 -9.96 -5.60 -7.98
CA CYS A 127 -10.97 -5.05 -8.88
C CYS A 127 -11.90 -4.09 -8.13
N ALA A 128 -11.90 -2.81 -8.53
CA ALA A 128 -13.06 -1.97 -8.29
C ALA A 128 -14.27 -2.63 -9.00
N PRO A 129 -15.46 -2.71 -8.38
CA PRO A 129 -16.62 -3.39 -8.98
C PRO A 129 -17.03 -2.85 -10.36
N GLY A 130 -16.59 -1.66 -10.74
CA GLY A 130 -16.83 -1.06 -12.07
C GLY A 130 -15.71 -1.28 -13.11
N GLY A 131 -14.62 -1.98 -12.77
CA GLY A 131 -13.49 -2.21 -13.69
C GLY A 131 -13.62 -3.48 -14.52
N GLN A 132 -14.34 -4.49 -14.02
CA GLN A 132 -14.46 -5.79 -14.66
C GLN A 132 -15.40 -5.74 -15.89
N GLU A 133 -16.45 -4.92 -15.85
CA GLU A 133 -17.35 -4.73 -17.00
C GLU A 133 -16.69 -3.95 -18.15
N ILE A 134 -15.74 -3.05 -17.87
CA ILE A 134 -15.05 -2.25 -18.90
C ILE A 134 -13.97 -3.09 -19.62
N LEU A 135 -13.34 -4.04 -18.92
CA LEU A 135 -12.29 -4.89 -19.49
C LEU A 135 -12.85 -6.07 -20.30
N GLU A 136 -14.02 -6.61 -19.94
CA GLU A 136 -14.67 -7.67 -20.71
C GLU A 136 -15.42 -7.14 -21.95
N ALA A 137 -15.91 -5.88 -21.91
CA ALA A 137 -16.52 -5.23 -23.07
C ALA A 137 -15.48 -4.86 -24.16
N GLY A 138 -14.20 -4.74 -23.82
CA GLY A 138 -13.13 -4.38 -24.77
C GLY A 138 -12.56 -5.54 -25.59
N LYS A 139 -12.96 -6.79 -25.32
CA LYS A 139 -12.42 -7.97 -26.04
C LYS A 139 -13.10 -8.24 -27.39
N HIS A 140 -14.12 -7.45 -27.73
CA HIS A 140 -14.83 -7.50 -29.00
C HIS A 140 -14.83 -6.13 -29.69
N ASP A 141 -13.67 -5.48 -29.85
CA ASP A 141 -13.51 -4.70 -31.08
C ASP A 141 -12.06 -4.53 -31.54
N HIS A 142 -11.96 -4.46 -32.85
CA HIS A 142 -10.78 -4.60 -33.67
C HIS A 142 -9.92 -3.32 -33.64
N GLY A 143 -8.61 -3.48 -33.36
CA GLY A 143 -7.53 -2.58 -33.75
C GLY A 143 -7.62 -1.12 -33.28
N SER A 144 -6.87 -0.75 -32.23
CA SER A 144 -6.59 0.67 -31.92
C SER A 144 -5.25 0.85 -31.18
N ASN A 145 -4.60 1.98 -31.46
CA ASN A 145 -3.21 2.34 -31.21
C ASN A 145 -2.74 2.26 -29.73
N PRO A 146 -1.46 1.94 -29.47
CA PRO A 146 -0.88 1.83 -28.11
C PRO A 146 -0.76 3.16 -27.34
N VAL A 147 -1.20 4.29 -27.90
CA VAL A 147 -1.13 5.62 -27.27
C VAL A 147 -2.31 5.85 -26.30
N GLU A 148 -3.44 5.16 -26.51
CA GLU A 148 -4.68 5.41 -25.77
C GLU A 148 -4.73 4.73 -24.41
N SER A 149 -4.07 3.58 -24.24
CA SER A 149 -4.00 2.85 -22.96
C SER A 149 -3.27 3.61 -21.86
N THR A 150 -2.30 4.48 -22.22
CA THR A 150 -1.61 5.34 -21.25
C THR A 150 -2.51 6.44 -20.67
N HIS A 151 -3.52 6.91 -21.41
CA HIS A 151 -4.41 7.98 -20.93
C HIS A 151 -5.41 7.51 -19.86
N VAL A 152 -5.79 6.24 -19.89
CA VAL A 152 -6.74 5.68 -18.91
C VAL A 152 -6.08 5.56 -17.52
N LEU A 153 -4.79 5.22 -17.47
CA LEU A 153 -4.05 5.06 -16.22
C LEU A 153 -3.92 6.38 -15.42
N PHE A 154 -3.76 7.52 -16.12
CA PHE A 154 -3.63 8.84 -15.48
C PHE A 154 -4.97 9.52 -15.15
N THR A 155 -6.09 9.01 -15.66
CA THR A 155 -7.40 9.61 -15.42
C THR A 155 -7.97 9.22 -14.05
N LEU A 156 -7.54 8.09 -13.47
CA LEU A 156 -7.92 7.65 -12.12
C LEU A 156 -7.39 8.57 -11.00
N HIS A 157 -6.35 9.37 -11.26
CA HIS A 157 -5.79 10.29 -10.27
C HIS A 157 -6.57 11.63 -10.16
N LYS A 158 -7.58 11.85 -11.00
CA LYS A 158 -8.41 13.08 -10.98
C LYS A 158 -9.56 13.07 -9.97
N TYR A 159 -9.81 11.95 -9.28
CA TYR A 159 -10.90 11.81 -8.30
C TYR A 159 -10.43 11.76 -6.84
N VAL A 160 -9.25 12.32 -6.53
CA VAL A 160 -8.92 12.68 -5.14
C VAL A 160 -9.42 14.10 -4.90
N PRO A 161 -10.46 14.31 -4.06
CA PRO A 161 -10.88 15.65 -3.71
C PRO A 161 -9.79 16.30 -2.86
N VAL A 162 -9.00 17.17 -3.48
CA VAL A 162 -8.11 18.10 -2.80
C VAL A 162 -8.97 19.12 -2.05
N THR A 163 -9.25 18.87 -0.78
CA THR A 163 -9.80 19.88 0.14
C THR A 163 -8.65 20.54 0.90
N TYR A 164 -7.98 21.49 0.25
CA TYR A 164 -7.24 22.54 0.95
C TYR A 164 -8.04 23.83 0.83
N GLY A 165 -8.79 24.16 1.89
CA GLY A 165 -9.31 25.49 2.11
C GLY A 165 -8.17 26.39 2.60
N VAL A 166 -7.68 27.28 1.74
CA VAL A 166 -6.93 28.46 2.15
C VAL A 166 -7.79 29.66 1.80
N THR A 167 -8.31 30.33 2.82
CA THR A 167 -8.94 31.66 2.69
C THR A 167 -7.89 32.68 3.11
N VAL A 168 -7.52 33.57 2.17
CA VAL A 168 -6.97 34.90 2.47
C VAL A 168 -8.07 35.89 2.13
#